data_AF-A0A380E869-F1
#
_entry.id   AF-A0A380E869-F1
#
_cell.length_a   1.000
_cell.length_b   1.000
_cell.length_c   1.000
_cell.angle_alpha   90.00
_cell.angle_beta   90.00
_cell.angle_gamma   90.00
#
_symmetry.space_group_name_H-M   'P 1'
#
loop_
_entity.id
_entity.type
_entity.pdbx_description
1 polymer ?
#
loop_
_entity_poly.entity_id
_entity_poly.type
_entity_poly.pdbx_seq_one_letter_code
_entity_poly.pdbx_strand_id
1 'polypeptide(L)'
;MPSSLEQLDLLLLEIPKSRKIHSDGIHFQGFRYSNTNLAAYVGEYVLIRYNPNDMAEIRVFYRDEFLCTAISPDLADYSIDIKDIQHARSQRRKHLKQNIASPSTTDLIKEEKNYGYSPQETTKNVKKLKRYRND
;
A
#
# COMPACT_ATOMS: atom_id res chain seq x y z
N MET A 1 12.32 33.89 -17.52
CA MET A 1 12.55 32.48 -17.88
C MET A 1 13.72 31.97 -17.04
N PRO A 2 13.64 30.77 -16.45
CA PRO A 2 14.75 30.20 -15.68
C PRO A 2 15.98 30.02 -16.59
N SER A 3 17.16 30.22 -16.01
CA SER A 3 18.43 30.36 -16.75
C SER A 3 19.17 29.03 -16.95
N SER A 4 18.81 28.00 -16.18
CA SER A 4 19.43 26.67 -16.21
C SER A 4 18.44 25.55 -15.87
N LEU A 5 18.77 24.32 -16.27
CA LEU A 5 17.96 23.12 -15.98
C LEU A 5 17.85 22.85 -14.46
N GLU A 6 18.88 23.14 -13.69
CA GLU A 6 18.88 22.99 -12.23
C GLU A 6 17.88 23.93 -11.55
N GLN A 7 17.68 25.14 -12.09
CA GLN A 7 16.67 26.07 -11.60
C GLN A 7 15.24 25.59 -11.81
N LEU A 8 15.01 24.78 -12.84
CA LEU A 8 13.70 24.16 -13.08
C LEU A 8 13.41 23.05 -12.05
N ASP A 9 14.44 22.36 -11.60
CA ASP A 9 14.31 21.25 -10.65
C ASP A 9 13.92 21.71 -9.26
N LEU A 10 14.30 22.92 -8.88
CA LEU A 10 13.84 23.58 -7.66
C LEU A 10 12.34 23.86 -7.66
N LEU A 11 11.70 23.91 -8.85
CA LEU A 11 10.26 24.13 -8.98
C LEU A 11 9.45 22.83 -8.90
N LEU A 12 10.14 21.67 -8.95
CA LEU A 12 9.50 20.37 -8.79
C LEU A 12 9.20 20.10 -7.32
N LEU A 13 8.13 19.33 -7.07
CA LEU A 13 7.78 18.94 -5.72
C LEU A 13 8.81 17.92 -5.21
N GLU A 14 9.51 18.30 -4.13
CA GLU A 14 10.45 17.44 -3.44
C GLU A 14 9.74 16.56 -2.41
N ILE A 15 10.10 15.29 -2.40
CA ILE A 15 9.62 14.35 -1.39
C ILE A 15 10.65 14.28 -0.26
N PRO A 16 10.27 14.60 1.00
CA PRO A 16 11.21 14.56 2.12
C PRO A 16 11.64 13.14 2.51
N LYS A 17 10.95 12.11 2.01
CA LYS A 17 11.23 10.71 2.32
C LYS A 17 12.10 10.05 1.25
N SER A 18 13.30 9.66 1.65
CA SER A 18 14.20 8.88 0.79
C SER A 18 13.59 7.54 0.37
N ARG A 19 13.93 7.09 -0.84
CA ARG A 19 13.53 5.80 -1.40
C ARG A 19 14.76 4.95 -1.69
N LYS A 20 14.64 3.65 -1.46
CA LYS A 20 15.70 2.69 -1.76
C LYS A 20 15.67 2.34 -3.25
N ILE A 21 16.84 2.27 -3.87
CA ILE A 21 17.00 1.75 -5.23
C ILE A 21 17.03 0.22 -5.15
N HIS A 22 16.17 -0.41 -5.94
CA HIS A 22 16.13 -1.86 -6.13
C HIS A 22 16.79 -2.23 -7.46
N SER A 23 17.08 -3.52 -7.66
CA SER A 23 17.68 -4.03 -8.90
C SER A 23 16.81 -3.78 -10.13
N ASP A 24 15.50 -3.66 -9.95
CA ASP A 24 14.51 -3.41 -11.00
C ASP A 24 14.15 -1.91 -11.15
N GLY A 25 14.68 -1.04 -10.29
CA GLY A 25 14.45 0.40 -10.30
C GLY A 25 13.99 0.96 -8.95
N ILE A 26 13.24 2.06 -9.00
CA ILE A 26 12.71 2.76 -7.83
C ILE A 26 11.20 2.62 -7.79
N HIS A 27 10.67 2.19 -6.65
CA HIS A 27 9.23 2.11 -6.44
C HIS A 27 8.70 3.40 -5.81
N PHE A 28 7.85 4.11 -6.54
CA PHE A 28 7.21 5.33 -6.07
C PHE A 28 5.75 5.40 -6.51
N GLN A 29 4.87 5.79 -5.60
CA GLN A 29 3.41 5.86 -5.85
C GLN A 29 2.88 4.60 -6.55
N GLY A 30 3.34 3.41 -6.18
CA GLY A 30 2.86 2.15 -6.77
C GLY A 30 3.27 1.91 -8.23
N PHE A 31 4.14 2.74 -8.79
CA PHE A 31 4.77 2.57 -10.10
C PHE A 31 6.26 2.28 -9.94
N ARG A 32 6.84 1.65 -10.95
CA ARG A 32 8.26 1.34 -11.01
C ARG A 32 8.94 2.27 -12.01
N TYR A 33 9.96 2.99 -11.55
CA TYR A 33 10.76 3.88 -12.36
C TYR A 33 12.13 3.27 -12.62
N SER A 34 12.55 3.21 -13.88
CA SER A 34 13.80 2.57 -14.28
C SER A 34 14.68 3.52 -15.09
N ASN A 35 15.99 3.40 -14.91
CA ASN A 35 17.03 4.04 -15.72
C ASN A 35 18.31 3.19 -15.59
N THR A 36 19.08 3.07 -16.67
CA THR A 36 20.37 2.34 -16.68
C THR A 36 21.37 2.87 -15.65
N ASN A 37 21.34 4.16 -15.35
CA ASN A 37 22.26 4.80 -14.39
C ASN A 37 21.99 4.36 -12.94
N LEU A 38 20.78 3.89 -12.62
CA LEU A 38 20.43 3.43 -11.28
C LEU A 38 21.10 2.10 -10.91
N ALA A 39 21.55 1.31 -11.90
CA ALA A 39 22.16 0.01 -11.68
C ALA A 39 23.42 0.08 -10.80
N ALA A 40 24.18 1.17 -10.88
CA ALA A 40 25.38 1.40 -10.06
C ALA A 40 25.06 1.77 -8.59
N TYR A 41 23.81 2.12 -8.29
CA TYR A 41 23.38 2.64 -6.99
C TYR A 41 22.35 1.71 -6.32
N VAL A 42 22.25 0.46 -6.75
CA VAL A 42 21.32 -0.51 -6.18
C VAL A 42 21.64 -0.72 -4.69
N GLY A 43 20.63 -0.55 -3.84
CA GLY A 43 20.76 -0.63 -2.38
C GLY A 43 20.86 0.73 -1.69
N GLU A 44 21.22 1.79 -2.41
CA GLU A 44 21.35 3.15 -1.87
C GLU A 44 19.99 3.82 -1.69
N TYR A 45 19.98 4.89 -0.89
CA TYR A 45 18.82 5.75 -0.68
C TYR A 45 18.97 7.04 -1.47
N VAL A 46 17.91 7.39 -2.20
CA VAL A 46 17.85 8.58 -3.05
C VAL A 46 16.64 9.45 -2.70
N LEU A 47 16.78 10.73 -3.00
CA LEU A 47 15.70 11.70 -3.00
C LEU A 47 15.05 11.75 -4.38
N ILE A 48 13.76 12.03 -4.40
CA ILE A 48 12.98 12.07 -5.63
C ILE A 48 12.26 13.42 -5.68
N ARG A 49 12.36 14.08 -6.83
CA ARG A 49 11.55 15.25 -7.19
C ARG A 49 10.70 14.92 -8.41
N TYR A 50 9.46 15.38 -8.42
CA TYR A 50 8.53 15.08 -9.50
C TYR A 50 7.56 16.24 -9.77
N ASN A 51 6.96 16.24 -10.96
CA ASN A 51 5.88 17.14 -11.29
C ASN A 51 4.53 16.43 -11.03
N PRO A 52 3.63 16.96 -10.21
CA PRO A 52 2.34 16.30 -9.95
C PRO A 52 1.50 16.10 -11.20
N ASN A 53 1.64 16.99 -12.19
CA ASN A 53 0.91 16.92 -13.45
C ASN A 53 1.52 15.90 -14.42
N ASP A 54 2.76 15.48 -14.20
CA ASP A 54 3.48 14.54 -15.06
C ASP A 54 4.21 13.50 -14.22
N MET A 55 3.55 12.35 -14.09
CA MET A 55 4.08 11.22 -13.33
C MET A 55 4.84 10.19 -14.15
N ALA A 56 4.96 10.37 -15.48
CA ALA A 56 5.69 9.45 -16.33
C ALA A 56 7.20 9.44 -15.99
N GLU A 57 7.71 10.60 -15.57
CA GLU A 57 9.13 10.79 -15.24
C GLU A 57 9.33 11.31 -13.82
N ILE A 58 10.41 10.87 -13.19
CA ILE A 58 10.87 11.41 -11.90
C ILE A 58 12.34 11.79 -11.99
N ARG A 59 12.73 12.84 -11.27
CA ARG A 59 14.13 13.23 -11.10
C ARG A 59 14.68 12.64 -9.81
N VAL A 60 15.78 11.94 -9.93
CA VAL A 60 16.44 11.22 -8.83
C VAL A 60 17.69 11.98 -8.42
N PHE A 61 17.83 12.19 -7.12
CA PHE A 61 18.97 12.87 -6.50
C PHE A 61 19.67 11.95 -5.51
N TYR A 62 20.99 11.88 -5.59
CA TYR A 62 21.82 11.16 -4.62
C TYR A 62 22.71 12.17 -3.91
N ARG A 63 22.63 12.24 -2.57
CA ARG A 63 23.38 13.24 -1.77
C ARG A 63 23.21 14.68 -2.28
N ASP A 64 21.97 15.05 -2.58
CA ASP A 64 21.57 16.35 -3.13
C ASP A 64 22.09 16.69 -4.53
N GLU A 65 22.83 15.79 -5.18
CA GLU A 65 23.26 15.92 -6.57
C GLU A 65 22.30 15.20 -7.52
N PHE A 66 22.03 15.81 -8.67
CA PHE A 66 21.21 15.20 -9.70
C PHE A 66 21.89 13.95 -10.24
N LEU A 67 21.21 12.80 -10.14
CA LEU A 67 21.72 11.53 -10.62
C LEU A 67 21.19 11.21 -12.02
N CYS A 68 19.86 11.15 -12.17
CA CYS A 68 19.22 10.81 -13.44
C CYS A 68 17.71 11.08 -13.42
N THR A 69 17.12 11.15 -14.61
CA THR A 69 15.67 11.08 -14.81
C THR A 69 15.24 9.63 -15.01
N ALA A 70 14.41 9.10 -14.13
CA ALA A 70 13.89 7.74 -14.24
C ALA A 70 12.47 7.75 -14.82
N ILE A 71 12.19 6.83 -15.74
CA ILE A 71 10.93 6.75 -16.48
C ILE A 71 10.16 5.52 -16.01
N SER A 72 8.85 5.66 -15.84
CA SER A 72 7.96 4.53 -15.55
C SER A 72 7.39 3.96 -16.85
N PRO A 73 7.69 2.70 -17.22
CA PRO A 73 7.14 2.09 -18.42
C PRO A 73 5.61 1.98 -18.35
N ASP A 74 5.02 1.80 -17.16
CA ASP A 74 3.56 1.70 -16.98
C ASP A 74 2.82 3.02 -17.26
N LEU A 75 3.55 4.14 -17.25
CA LEU A 75 3.03 5.49 -17.44
C LEU A 75 3.53 6.11 -18.75
N ALA A 76 4.49 5.48 -19.44
CA ALA A 76 5.12 6.04 -20.63
C ALA A 76 4.11 6.27 -21.78
N ASP A 77 3.04 5.46 -21.82
CA ASP A 77 2.01 5.56 -22.87
C ASP A 77 0.93 6.61 -22.57
N TYR A 78 0.87 7.14 -21.33
CA TYR A 78 -0.22 8.02 -20.87
C TYR A 78 0.28 9.14 -19.95
N SER A 79 -0.06 10.39 -20.26
CA SER A 79 0.15 11.51 -19.34
C SER A 79 -0.88 11.46 -18.20
N ILE A 80 -0.53 10.84 -17.08
CA ILE A 80 -1.43 10.67 -15.93
C ILE A 80 -1.09 11.71 -14.85
N ASP A 81 -2.08 12.54 -14.47
CA ASP A 81 -2.00 13.45 -13.32
C ASP A 81 -2.10 12.66 -12.00
N ILE A 82 -1.41 13.13 -10.95
CA ILE A 82 -1.50 12.55 -9.61
C ILE A 82 -2.93 12.53 -9.07
N LYS A 83 -3.78 13.47 -9.47
CA LYS A 83 -5.20 13.49 -9.09
C LYS A 83 -5.96 12.30 -9.67
N ASP A 84 -5.66 11.93 -10.90
CA ASP A 84 -6.30 10.78 -11.56
C ASP A 84 -5.89 9.48 -10.90
N ILE A 85 -4.61 9.35 -10.52
CA ILE A 85 -4.10 8.21 -9.74
C ILE A 85 -4.83 8.10 -8.40
N GLN A 86 -5.01 9.22 -7.70
CA GLN A 86 -5.73 9.25 -6.42
C GLN A 86 -7.21 8.89 -6.58
N HIS A 87 -7.86 9.43 -7.61
CA HIS A 87 -9.26 9.13 -7.91
C HIS A 87 -9.45 7.66 -8.25
N ALA A 88 -8.64 7.10 -9.16
CA ALA A 88 -8.67 5.69 -9.52
C ALA A 88 -8.48 4.77 -8.31
N ARG A 89 -7.54 5.10 -7.40
CA ARG A 89 -7.35 4.37 -6.14
C ARG A 89 -8.56 4.45 -5.22
N SER A 90 -9.16 5.63 -5.10
CA SER A 90 -10.36 5.83 -4.28
C SER A 90 -11.51 4.99 -4.80
N GLN A 91 -11.77 5.03 -6.10
CA GLN A 91 -12.81 4.24 -6.76
C GLN A 91 -12.56 2.74 -6.58
N ARG A 92 -11.33 2.27 -6.82
CA ARG A 92 -10.95 0.86 -6.61
C ARG A 92 -11.18 0.42 -5.16
N ARG A 93 -10.77 1.22 -4.17
CA ARG A 93 -11.01 0.91 -2.74
C ARG A 93 -12.50 0.84 -2.42
N LYS A 94 -13.32 1.75 -2.95
CA LYS A 94 -14.78 1.72 -2.76
C LYS A 94 -15.39 0.44 -3.34
N HIS A 95 -15.00 0.08 -4.56
CA HIS A 95 -15.48 -1.13 -5.22
C HIS A 95 -15.06 -2.40 -4.45
N LEU A 96 -13.81 -2.49 -3.99
CA LEU A 96 -13.37 -3.65 -3.19
C LEU A 96 -14.12 -3.73 -1.85
N LYS A 97 -14.36 -2.60 -1.17
CA LYS A 97 -15.14 -2.59 0.07
C LYS A 97 -16.56 -3.12 -0.13
N GLN A 98 -17.20 -2.75 -1.24
CA GLN A 98 -18.54 -3.27 -1.58
C GLN A 98 -18.52 -4.79 -1.81
N ASN A 99 -17.48 -5.31 -2.48
CA ASN A 99 -17.33 -6.74 -2.72
C ASN A 99 -16.88 -7.55 -1.49
N ILE A 100 -16.23 -6.91 -0.50
CA ILE A 100 -15.86 -7.58 0.78
C ILE A 100 -17.04 -7.57 1.75
N ALA A 101 -17.98 -6.62 1.61
CA ALA A 101 -19.19 -6.57 2.42
C ALA A 101 -20.19 -7.70 2.08
N SER A 102 -19.98 -8.45 1.00
CA SER A 102 -20.70 -9.71 0.81
C SER A 102 -20.16 -10.75 1.79
N PRO A 103 -21.01 -11.43 2.56
CA PRO A 103 -20.57 -12.39 3.56
C PRO A 103 -19.69 -13.47 2.92
N SER A 104 -18.54 -13.76 3.55
CA SER A 104 -17.66 -14.83 3.12
C SER A 104 -18.41 -16.16 3.13
N THR A 105 -18.07 -17.08 2.23
CA THR A 105 -18.60 -18.45 2.24
C THR A 105 -18.39 -19.13 3.60
N THR A 106 -17.31 -18.79 4.30
CA THR A 106 -17.04 -19.29 5.66
C THR A 106 -17.95 -18.67 6.72
N ASP A 107 -18.35 -17.42 6.53
CA ASP A 107 -19.24 -16.71 7.46
C ASP A 107 -20.68 -17.19 7.28
N LEU A 108 -21.11 -17.44 6.03
CA LEU A 108 -22.38 -18.11 5.72
C LEU A 108 -22.48 -19.50 6.37
N ILE A 109 -21.42 -20.32 6.28
CA ILE A 109 -21.38 -21.65 6.93
C ILE A 109 -21.44 -21.54 8.47
N LYS A 110 -20.82 -20.52 9.05
CA LYS A 110 -20.90 -20.28 10.51
C LYS A 110 -22.30 -19.85 10.94
N GLU A 111 -22.96 -19.00 10.15
CA GLU A 111 -24.35 -18.61 10.39
C GLU A 111 -25.28 -19.83 10.32
N GLU A 112 -25.15 -20.68 9.29
CA GLU A 112 -25.92 -21.94 9.19
C GLU A 112 -25.73 -22.86 10.39
N LYS A 113 -24.48 -23.03 10.86
CA LYS A 113 -24.20 -23.87 12.04
C LYS A 113 -24.73 -23.29 13.34
N ASN A 114 -24.78 -21.96 13.48
CA ASN A 114 -25.33 -21.32 14.67
C ASN A 114 -26.85 -21.48 14.79
N TYR A 115 -27.59 -21.60 13.68
CA TYR A 115 -29.02 -21.94 13.71
C TYR A 115 -29.31 -23.42 14.01
N GLY A 116 -28.30 -24.30 13.95
CA GLY A 116 -28.42 -25.74 14.21
C GLY A 116 -28.26 -26.19 15.66
N TYR A 117 -27.94 -25.29 16.61
CA TYR A 117 -27.72 -25.63 18.02
C TYR A 117 -28.90 -25.20 18.89
N SER A 118 -29.80 -26.14 19.19
CA SER A 118 -30.72 -26.04 20.33
C SER A 118 -30.13 -26.86 21.50
N PRO A 119 -29.74 -26.25 22.62
CA PRO A 119 -29.24 -27.01 23.76
C PRO A 119 -30.40 -27.78 24.40
N GLN A 120 -30.43 -29.09 24.23
CA GLN A 120 -31.29 -29.97 25.02
C GLN A 120 -30.79 -29.96 26.48
N GLU A 121 -31.62 -29.46 27.39
CA GLU A 121 -31.37 -29.47 28.84
C GLU A 121 -31.17 -30.91 29.33
N THR A 122 -29.97 -31.22 29.83
CA THR A 122 -29.72 -32.46 30.58
C THR A 122 -29.79 -32.17 32.07
N THR A 123 -30.89 -32.58 32.70
CA THR A 123 -31.11 -32.48 34.15
C THR A 123 -30.16 -33.42 34.91
N LYS A 124 -29.03 -32.88 35.39
CA LYS A 124 -28.12 -33.64 36.27
C LYS A 124 -28.61 -33.58 37.72
N ASN A 125 -29.13 -34.71 38.19
CA ASN A 125 -29.61 -34.92 39.55
C ASN A 125 -28.41 -35.06 40.52
N VAL A 126 -28.07 -33.99 41.26
CA VAL A 126 -26.92 -33.98 42.19
C VAL A 126 -27.36 -34.39 43.59
N LYS A 127 -26.95 -35.59 44.05
CA LYS A 127 -27.14 -36.03 45.44
C LYS A 127 -26.22 -35.24 46.39
N LYS A 128 -26.78 -34.69 47.47
CA LYS A 128 -26.06 -33.92 48.51
C LYS A 128 -25.03 -34.79 49.26
N LEU A 129 -23.76 -34.38 49.24
CA LEU A 129 -22.68 -34.99 50.03
C LEU A 129 -22.77 -34.56 51.51
N LYS A 130 -22.72 -35.52 52.44
CA LYS A 130 -22.70 -35.28 53.89
C LYS A 130 -21.30 -34.87 54.35
N ARG A 131 -21.23 -33.83 55.20
CA ARG A 131 -20.00 -33.36 55.86
C ARG A 131 -19.88 -33.97 57.26
N TYR A 132 -18.73 -34.57 57.57
CA TYR A 132 -18.35 -34.92 58.95
C TYR A 132 -17.59 -33.75 59.58
N ARG A 133 -17.82 -33.54 60.88
CA ARG A 133 -16.96 -32.71 61.75
C ARG A 133 -16.22 -33.66 62.67
N ASN A 134 -14.92 -33.42 62.83
CA ASN A 134 -14.13 -34.03 63.90
C ASN A 134 -14.13 -33.07 65.09
N ASP A 135 -14.45 -33.59 66.27
CA ASP A 135 -14.07 -33.01 67.57
C ASP A 135 -12.62 -33.36 67.91
#